data_AF-A0A9W8CZZ5-F1
#
_entry.id   AF-A0A9W8CZZ5-F1
#
_cell.length_a   1.000
_cell.length_b   1.000
_cell.length_c   1.000
_cell.angle_alpha   90.00
_cell.angle_beta   90.00
_cell.angle_gamma   90.00
#
_symmetry.space_group_name_H-M   'P 1'
#
loop_
_entity.id
_entity.type
_entity.pdbx_description
1 polymer ?
#
loop_
_entity_poly.entity_id
_entity_poly.type
_entity_poly.pdbx_seq_one_letter_code
_entity_poly.pdbx_strand_id
1 'polypeptide(L)'
;MVAPTLLRAVCAVCVALIAFVGVSAAAAGQHEQRLAGFLGSDNHTNNWAVLVCTSRFWFNYRHIANTLSMYRTVKRMGIPDSHIILMLADDVACNPRNSYPATVYDHPRKTVDLYGDNVEVDYRGYEVTVENFIRLLTGRVEAHTPRNKRLLSDDKSNIFIYMTGNGGEDFLKVLDSEEINRFDIADAMQQLLEKNRYREMMFMSDTCQANTMFS
;
A
#
# COMPACT_ATOMS: atom_id res chain seq x y z
N MET A 1 -7.52 -21.81 53.21
CA MET A 1 -7.11 -20.41 53.44
C MET A 1 -6.23 -19.99 52.26
N VAL A 2 -6.80 -19.33 51.25
CA VAL A 2 -6.03 -18.82 50.10
C VAL A 2 -5.32 -17.54 50.57
N ALA A 3 -4.00 -17.51 50.43
CA ALA A 3 -3.16 -16.44 50.97
C ALA A 3 -3.55 -15.06 50.35
N PRO A 4 -3.64 -13.98 51.15
CA PRO A 4 -4.04 -12.65 50.69
C PRO A 4 -3.08 -12.03 49.64
N THR A 5 -1.90 -12.61 49.46
CA THR A 5 -0.93 -12.26 48.42
C THR A 5 -1.34 -12.73 47.03
N LEU A 6 -2.02 -13.88 46.91
CA LEU A 6 -2.43 -14.44 45.62
C LEU A 6 -3.55 -13.61 44.96
N LEU A 7 -4.49 -13.10 45.77
CA LEU A 7 -5.61 -12.29 45.30
C LEU A 7 -5.16 -10.92 44.76
N ARG A 8 -4.12 -10.33 45.38
CA ARG A 8 -3.53 -9.06 44.92
C ARG A 8 -2.78 -9.22 43.59
N ALA A 9 -2.05 -10.32 43.41
CA ALA A 9 -1.35 -10.61 42.17
C ALA A 9 -2.31 -10.84 40.99
N VAL A 10 -3.39 -11.61 41.21
CA VAL A 10 -4.43 -11.83 40.19
C VAL A 10 -5.11 -10.52 39.80
N CYS A 11 -5.44 -9.66 40.77
CA CYS A 11 -6.07 -8.38 40.49
C CYS A 11 -5.16 -7.43 39.70
N ALA A 12 -3.86 -7.36 40.04
CA ALA A 12 -2.88 -6.55 39.31
C ALA A 12 -2.67 -7.03 37.87
N VAL A 13 -2.64 -8.35 37.64
CA VAL A 13 -2.53 -8.94 36.30
C VAL A 13 -3.80 -8.66 35.47
N CYS A 14 -4.99 -8.79 36.05
CA CYS A 14 -6.24 -8.47 35.36
C CYS A 14 -6.35 -6.97 35.01
N VAL A 15 -5.95 -6.08 35.92
CA VAL A 15 -5.94 -4.62 35.66
C VAL A 15 -4.94 -4.26 34.57
N ALA A 16 -3.75 -4.87 34.57
CA ALA A 16 -2.76 -4.66 33.52
C ALA A 16 -3.23 -5.17 32.16
N LEU A 17 -3.87 -6.34 32.10
CA LEU A 17 -4.47 -6.88 30.88
C LEU A 17 -5.60 -6.00 30.35
N ILE A 18 -6.50 -5.52 31.21
CA ILE A 18 -7.59 -4.62 30.83
C ILE A 18 -7.04 -3.28 30.32
N ALA A 19 -6.00 -2.74 30.96
CA ALA A 19 -5.34 -1.52 30.50
C ALA A 19 -4.64 -1.71 29.14
N PHE A 20 -3.97 -2.85 28.93
CA PHE A 20 -3.27 -3.13 27.66
C PHE A 20 -4.26 -3.33 26.49
N VAL A 21 -5.37 -4.01 26.74
CA VAL A 21 -6.47 -4.16 25.75
C VAL A 21 -7.14 -2.81 25.49
N GLY A 22 -7.38 -1.99 26.52
CA GLY A 22 -7.96 -0.65 26.40
C GLY A 22 -7.09 0.32 25.60
N VAL A 23 -5.76 0.29 25.80
CA VAL A 23 -4.80 1.10 25.02
C VAL A 23 -4.77 0.66 23.55
N SER A 24 -4.79 -0.64 23.27
CA SER A 24 -4.80 -1.17 21.90
C SER A 24 -6.09 -0.81 21.14
N ALA A 25 -7.24 -0.87 21.81
CA ALA A 25 -8.53 -0.48 21.23
C ALA A 25 -8.63 1.04 20.99
N ALA A 26 -8.10 1.87 21.90
CA ALA A 26 -8.08 3.32 21.74
C ALA A 26 -7.16 3.77 20.60
N ALA A 27 -5.99 3.14 20.45
CA ALA A 27 -5.09 3.40 19.33
C ALA A 27 -5.71 3.00 17.97
N ALA A 28 -6.40 1.85 17.92
CA ALA A 28 -7.14 1.43 16.74
C ALA A 28 -8.26 2.43 16.38
N GLY A 29 -9.03 2.90 17.37
CA GLY A 29 -10.09 3.88 17.17
C GLY A 29 -9.59 5.24 16.67
N GLN A 30 -8.42 5.70 17.14
CA GLN A 30 -7.79 6.93 16.65
C GLN A 30 -7.30 6.78 15.20
N HIS A 31 -6.73 5.62 14.84
CA HIS A 31 -6.32 5.35 13.46
C HIS A 31 -7.51 5.29 12.51
N GLU A 32 -8.61 4.66 12.91
CA GLU A 32 -9.83 4.56 12.11
C GLU A 32 -10.46 5.94 11.87
N GLN A 33 -10.51 6.80 12.89
CA GLN A 33 -10.97 8.19 12.74
C GLN A 33 -10.07 9.02 11.82
N ARG A 34 -8.74 8.84 11.88
CA ARG A 34 -7.80 9.52 10.98
C ARG A 34 -7.95 9.04 9.53
N LEU A 35 -8.11 7.74 9.32
CA LEU A 35 -8.38 7.18 7.99
C LEU A 35 -9.72 7.64 7.43
N ALA A 36 -10.76 7.71 8.26
CA ALA A 36 -12.05 8.26 7.88
C ALA A 36 -11.95 9.75 7.52
N GLY A 37 -11.18 10.53 8.27
CA GLY A 37 -10.90 11.94 7.95
C GLY A 37 -10.05 12.11 6.67
N PHE A 38 -9.12 11.20 6.42
CA PHE A 38 -8.32 11.17 5.20
C PHE A 38 -9.17 10.82 3.97
N LEU A 39 -10.16 9.94 4.10
CA LEU A 39 -11.02 9.54 2.99
C LEU A 39 -12.26 10.42 2.81
N GLY A 40 -12.74 11.08 3.87
CA GLY A 40 -13.99 11.86 3.91
C GLY A 40 -13.92 13.25 3.27
N SER A 41 -15.00 13.67 2.60
CA SER A 41 -15.04 14.81 1.66
C SER A 41 -14.85 16.22 2.23
N ASP A 42 -14.88 16.41 3.54
CA ASP A 42 -15.13 17.76 4.10
C ASP A 42 -13.91 18.69 4.03
N ASN A 43 -12.71 18.17 3.73
CA ASN A 43 -11.46 18.96 3.68
C ASN A 43 -10.58 18.70 2.42
N HIS A 44 -11.00 17.88 1.45
CA HIS A 44 -10.26 17.62 0.19
C HIS A 44 -11.21 17.35 -0.96
N THR A 45 -10.70 17.41 -2.19
CA THR A 45 -11.54 17.27 -3.40
C THR A 45 -11.51 15.87 -4.01
N ASN A 46 -10.43 15.12 -3.80
CA ASN A 46 -10.27 13.79 -4.36
C ASN A 46 -9.22 12.95 -3.59
N ASN A 47 -9.33 11.63 -3.73
CA ASN A 47 -8.36 10.66 -3.22
C ASN A 47 -7.66 9.99 -4.42
N TRP A 48 -6.35 9.83 -4.33
CA TRP A 48 -5.51 9.06 -5.26
C TRP A 48 -4.93 7.83 -4.55
N ALA A 49 -4.72 6.76 -5.31
CA ALA A 49 -3.97 5.59 -4.85
C ALA A 49 -2.82 5.31 -5.83
N VAL A 50 -1.62 5.07 -5.31
CA VAL A 50 -0.48 4.56 -6.07
C VAL A 50 -0.10 3.21 -5.47
N LEU A 51 -0.34 2.13 -6.21
CA LEU A 51 -0.18 0.76 -5.74
C LEU A 51 0.95 0.09 -6.53
N VAL A 52 2.00 -0.31 -5.83
CA VAL A 52 3.23 -0.81 -6.45
C VAL A 52 3.57 -2.20 -5.92
N CYS A 53 3.46 -3.19 -6.81
CA CYS A 53 4.07 -4.49 -6.59
C CYS A 53 5.50 -4.45 -7.15
N THR A 54 6.50 -4.41 -6.29
CA THR A 54 7.90 -4.36 -6.73
C THR A 54 8.45 -5.74 -7.10
N SER A 55 7.71 -6.82 -6.84
CA SER A 55 8.16 -8.19 -7.13
C SER A 55 7.61 -8.76 -8.42
N ARG A 56 8.32 -9.75 -8.95
CA ARG A 56 7.94 -10.61 -10.09
C ARG A 56 8.18 -12.07 -9.77
N PHE A 57 7.80 -12.96 -10.67
CA PHE A 57 7.90 -14.41 -10.63
C PHE A 57 6.91 -15.11 -9.69
N TRP A 58 6.65 -16.37 -10.02
CA TRP A 58 5.66 -17.22 -9.36
C TRP A 58 5.83 -17.33 -7.84
N PHE A 59 7.07 -17.40 -7.34
CA PHE A 59 7.33 -17.53 -5.89
C PHE A 59 6.99 -16.26 -5.09
N ASN A 60 6.78 -15.13 -5.78
CA ASN A 60 6.34 -13.87 -5.19
C ASN A 60 4.84 -13.60 -5.40
N TYR A 61 4.04 -14.63 -5.72
CA TYR A 61 2.59 -14.54 -5.94
C TYR A 61 1.87 -13.67 -4.89
N ARG A 62 2.27 -13.78 -3.62
CA ARG A 62 1.69 -13.01 -2.51
C ARG A 62 1.74 -11.50 -2.71
N HIS A 63 2.81 -10.94 -3.31
CA HIS A 63 2.93 -9.49 -3.48
C HIS A 63 1.95 -8.98 -4.55
N ILE A 64 1.75 -9.76 -5.61
CA ILE A 64 0.73 -9.47 -6.62
C ILE A 64 -0.67 -9.57 -6.00
N ALA A 65 -0.95 -10.64 -5.27
CA ALA A 65 -2.24 -10.80 -4.58
C ALA A 65 -2.50 -9.66 -3.58
N ASN A 66 -1.52 -9.28 -2.76
CA ASN A 66 -1.63 -8.15 -1.83
C ASN A 66 -1.96 -6.83 -2.54
N THR A 67 -1.27 -6.55 -3.65
CA THR A 67 -1.49 -5.33 -4.44
C THR A 67 -2.89 -5.31 -5.05
N LEU A 68 -3.35 -6.43 -5.61
CA LEU A 68 -4.70 -6.54 -6.16
C LEU A 68 -5.78 -6.48 -5.07
N SER A 69 -5.52 -7.02 -3.88
CA SER A 69 -6.41 -6.86 -2.72
C SER A 69 -6.50 -5.40 -2.27
N MET A 70 -5.40 -4.64 -2.29
CA MET A 70 -5.42 -3.20 -2.04
C MET A 70 -6.18 -2.44 -3.14
N TYR A 71 -5.97 -2.79 -4.42
CA TYR A 71 -6.69 -2.20 -5.56
C TYR A 71 -8.21 -2.35 -5.39
N ARG A 72 -8.68 -3.55 -5.04
CA ARG A 72 -10.11 -3.80 -4.77
C ARG A 72 -10.61 -3.04 -3.55
N THR A 73 -9.77 -2.92 -2.52
CA THR A 73 -10.12 -2.20 -1.29
C THR A 73 -10.31 -0.71 -1.55
N VAL A 74 -9.38 -0.05 -2.24
CA VAL A 74 -9.51 1.37 -2.57
C VAL A 74 -10.69 1.64 -3.51
N LYS A 75 -10.97 0.74 -4.46
CA LYS A 75 -12.19 0.83 -5.30
C LYS A 75 -13.47 0.73 -4.49
N ARG A 76 -13.53 -0.21 -3.53
CA ARG A 76 -14.69 -0.35 -2.62
C ARG A 76 -14.88 0.86 -1.72
N MET A 77 -13.79 1.57 -1.40
CA MET A 77 -13.83 2.84 -0.66
C MET A 77 -14.18 4.05 -1.54
N GLY A 78 -14.44 3.85 -2.84
CA GLY A 78 -14.93 4.89 -3.75
C GLY A 78 -13.85 5.61 -4.56
N ILE A 79 -12.58 5.17 -4.53
CA ILE A 79 -11.56 5.72 -5.43
C ILE A 79 -11.80 5.15 -6.85
N PRO A 80 -12.05 6.00 -7.86
CA PRO A 80 -12.27 5.53 -9.24
C PRO A 80 -10.95 5.11 -9.89
N ASP A 81 -11.01 4.22 -10.90
CA ASP A 81 -9.81 3.75 -11.63
C ASP A 81 -8.98 4.90 -12.20
N SER A 82 -9.64 5.97 -12.64
CA SER A 82 -8.97 7.17 -13.13
C SER A 82 -8.05 7.87 -12.12
N HIS A 83 -8.12 7.50 -10.83
CA HIS A 83 -7.30 7.97 -9.71
C HIS A 83 -6.49 6.86 -9.01
N ILE A 84 -6.46 5.66 -9.58
CA ILE A 84 -5.63 4.56 -9.08
C ILE A 84 -4.54 4.34 -10.12
N ILE A 85 -3.28 4.45 -9.70
CA ILE A 85 -2.13 4.09 -10.51
C ILE A 85 -1.63 2.73 -10.03
N LEU A 86 -1.76 1.70 -10.85
CA LEU A 86 -1.34 0.34 -10.56
C LEU A 86 -0.05 -0.01 -11.33
N MET A 87 1.02 -0.29 -10.59
CA MET A 87 2.27 -0.82 -11.11
C MET A 87 2.40 -2.30 -10.75
N LEU A 88 2.35 -3.19 -11.74
CA LEU A 88 2.29 -4.64 -11.55
C LEU A 88 3.10 -5.38 -12.61
N ALA A 89 3.94 -6.33 -12.20
CA ALA A 89 4.68 -7.19 -13.13
C ALA A 89 3.75 -8.05 -14.02
N ASP A 90 2.54 -8.33 -13.56
CA ASP A 90 1.44 -8.99 -14.28
C ASP A 90 1.81 -10.39 -14.84
N ASP A 91 2.66 -11.12 -14.13
CA ASP A 91 3.26 -12.37 -14.60
C ASP A 91 2.76 -13.64 -13.87
N VAL A 92 1.82 -13.49 -12.93
CA VAL A 92 1.26 -14.58 -12.13
C VAL A 92 -0.07 -15.11 -12.64
N ALA A 93 -0.96 -14.24 -13.15
CA ALA A 93 -2.30 -14.63 -13.61
C ALA A 93 -2.23 -15.63 -14.77
N CYS A 94 -1.33 -15.37 -15.73
CA CYS A 94 -1.08 -16.22 -16.90
C CYS A 94 0.16 -17.13 -16.75
N ASN A 95 0.65 -17.33 -15.52
CA ASN A 95 1.83 -18.18 -15.30
C ASN A 95 1.50 -19.66 -15.60
N PRO A 96 2.37 -20.43 -16.27
CA PRO A 96 2.14 -21.87 -16.49
C PRO A 96 2.00 -22.70 -15.21
N ARG A 97 2.50 -22.20 -14.07
CA ARG A 97 2.32 -22.83 -12.75
C ARG A 97 0.95 -22.54 -12.12
N ASN A 98 0.20 -21.60 -12.66
CA ASN A 98 -1.14 -21.27 -12.17
C ASN A 98 -2.14 -22.30 -12.65
N SER A 99 -2.62 -23.14 -11.72
CA SER A 99 -3.69 -24.11 -12.01
C SER A 99 -5.03 -23.46 -12.36
N TYR A 100 -5.18 -22.15 -12.14
CA TYR A 100 -6.39 -21.36 -12.45
C TYR A 100 -6.01 -20.19 -13.37
N PRO A 101 -5.92 -20.42 -14.69
CA PRO A 101 -5.50 -19.40 -15.63
C PRO A 101 -6.32 -18.11 -15.51
N ALA A 102 -5.65 -16.97 -15.70
CA ALA A 102 -6.25 -15.63 -15.67
C ALA A 102 -6.91 -15.23 -14.33
N THR A 103 -6.58 -15.90 -13.23
CA THR A 103 -7.13 -15.57 -11.90
C THR A 103 -6.04 -15.45 -10.84
N VAL A 104 -6.30 -14.64 -9.81
CA VAL A 104 -5.42 -14.45 -8.64
C VAL A 104 -6.24 -14.49 -7.36
N TYR A 105 -5.79 -15.23 -6.33
CA TYR A 105 -6.50 -15.41 -5.07
C TYR A 105 -5.60 -15.16 -3.86
N ASP A 106 -6.06 -14.41 -2.87
CA ASP A 106 -5.35 -14.21 -1.58
C ASP A 106 -5.73 -15.24 -0.51
N HIS A 107 -6.74 -16.09 -0.75
CA HIS A 107 -7.23 -17.06 0.22
C HIS A 107 -7.36 -18.47 -0.40
N PRO A 108 -6.98 -19.55 0.33
CA PRO A 108 -7.17 -20.93 -0.11
C PRO A 108 -8.58 -21.34 -0.58
N ARG A 109 -9.63 -20.68 -0.06
CA ARG A 109 -11.03 -20.94 -0.44
C ARG A 109 -11.39 -20.37 -1.81
N LYS A 110 -10.56 -19.48 -2.37
CA LYS A 110 -10.73 -18.89 -3.72
C LYS A 110 -12.10 -18.26 -3.96
N THR A 111 -12.63 -17.62 -2.92
CA THR A 111 -13.97 -17.01 -2.94
C THR A 111 -14.05 -15.72 -3.75
N VAL A 112 -12.91 -15.06 -3.96
CA VAL A 112 -12.82 -13.79 -4.67
C VAL A 112 -11.61 -13.85 -5.60
N ASP A 113 -11.85 -13.82 -6.90
CA ASP A 113 -10.79 -13.55 -7.87
C ASP A 113 -10.41 -12.06 -7.80
N LEU A 114 -9.14 -11.82 -7.51
CA LEU A 114 -8.57 -10.50 -7.34
C LEU A 114 -8.23 -9.85 -8.67
N TYR A 115 -7.91 -10.65 -9.70
CA TYR A 115 -7.59 -10.16 -11.03
C TYR A 115 -8.88 -9.78 -11.76
N GLY A 116 -9.71 -10.77 -12.13
CA GLY A 116 -11.00 -10.54 -12.79
C GLY A 116 -10.94 -9.59 -14.00
N ASP A 117 -12.10 -9.11 -14.44
CA ASP A 117 -12.21 -8.28 -15.65
C ASP A 117 -12.02 -6.78 -15.39
N ASN A 118 -11.88 -6.36 -14.12
CA ASN A 118 -12.02 -4.96 -13.70
C ASN A 118 -10.73 -4.34 -13.15
N VAL A 119 -9.56 -4.93 -13.45
CA VAL A 119 -8.26 -4.41 -13.03
C VAL A 119 -7.60 -3.70 -14.22
N GLU A 120 -7.36 -2.40 -14.05
CA GLU A 120 -6.54 -1.59 -14.95
C GLU A 120 -5.09 -1.59 -14.44
N VAL A 121 -4.20 -2.21 -15.20
CA VAL A 121 -2.75 -2.19 -14.90
C VAL A 121 -2.11 -1.09 -15.74
N ASP A 122 -1.68 -0.02 -15.08
CA ASP A 122 -1.09 1.15 -15.76
C ASP A 122 0.35 0.87 -16.19
N TYR A 123 1.21 0.47 -15.26
CA TYR A 123 2.60 0.09 -15.56
C TYR A 123 2.72 -1.42 -15.49
N ARG A 124 2.87 -2.07 -16.65
CA ARG A 124 2.86 -3.52 -16.75
C ARG A 124 4.25 -4.10 -16.97
N GLY A 125 4.58 -5.19 -16.29
CA GLY A 125 5.80 -5.95 -16.54
C GLY A 125 7.04 -5.09 -16.36
N TYR A 126 7.84 -4.95 -17.43
CA TYR A 126 9.08 -4.19 -17.43
C TYR A 126 8.91 -2.67 -17.29
N GLU A 127 7.68 -2.15 -17.32
CA GLU A 127 7.42 -0.74 -17.02
C GLU A 127 7.45 -0.45 -15.50
N VAL A 128 7.45 -1.48 -14.65
CA VAL A 128 7.60 -1.31 -13.20
C VAL A 128 9.07 -1.12 -12.86
N THR A 129 9.54 0.13 -12.95
CA THR A 129 10.93 0.51 -12.66
C THR A 129 10.99 1.58 -11.59
N VAL A 130 12.16 1.71 -10.94
CA VAL A 130 12.42 2.80 -9.99
C VAL A 130 12.22 4.15 -10.67
N GLU A 131 12.75 4.30 -11.89
CA GLU A 131 12.64 5.53 -12.67
C GLU A 131 11.19 5.94 -12.93
N ASN A 132 10.34 5.01 -13.37
CA ASN A 132 8.93 5.33 -13.67
C ASN A 132 8.17 5.73 -12.40
N PHE A 133 8.43 5.06 -11.28
CA PHE A 133 7.82 5.42 -10.00
C PHE A 133 8.25 6.82 -9.53
N ILE A 134 9.54 7.14 -9.57
CA ILE A 134 10.05 8.47 -9.17
C ILE A 134 9.54 9.57 -10.12
N ARG A 135 9.51 9.32 -11.44
CA ARG A 135 8.97 10.26 -12.43
C ARG A 135 7.48 10.51 -12.23
N LEU A 136 6.70 9.47 -11.90
CA LEU A 136 5.28 9.58 -11.57
C LEU A 136 5.07 10.52 -10.37
N LEU A 137 5.76 10.28 -9.25
CA LEU A 137 5.64 11.11 -8.05
C LEU A 137 6.12 12.55 -8.29
N THR A 138 7.27 12.73 -8.92
CA THR A 138 7.84 14.07 -9.17
C THR A 138 7.14 14.85 -10.28
N GLY A 139 6.26 14.19 -11.05
CA GLY A 139 5.55 14.77 -12.21
C GLY A 139 6.44 14.98 -13.42
N ARG A 140 7.62 14.32 -13.48
CA ARG A 140 8.60 14.42 -14.56
C ARG A 140 8.37 13.35 -15.64
N VAL A 141 7.16 13.32 -16.17
CA VAL A 141 6.75 12.43 -17.26
C VAL A 141 6.71 13.19 -18.59
N GLU A 142 6.82 12.49 -19.70
CA GLU A 142 6.82 13.09 -21.04
C GLU A 142 5.48 13.76 -21.37
N ALA A 143 5.47 14.74 -22.28
CA ALA A 143 4.25 15.48 -22.63
C ALA A 143 3.15 14.58 -23.22
N HIS A 144 3.51 13.47 -23.87
CA HIS A 144 2.57 12.52 -24.45
C HIS A 144 2.30 11.27 -23.58
N THR A 145 2.82 11.21 -22.34
CA THR A 145 2.47 10.12 -21.41
C THR A 145 0.94 10.05 -21.24
N PRO A 146 0.31 8.86 -21.38
CA PRO A 146 -1.13 8.70 -21.21
C PRO A 146 -1.64 9.18 -19.84
N ARG A 147 -2.90 9.61 -19.75
CA ARG A 147 -3.49 10.16 -18.50
C ARG A 147 -3.44 9.16 -17.35
N ASN A 148 -3.69 7.88 -17.60
CA ASN A 148 -3.67 6.81 -16.59
C ASN A 148 -2.25 6.46 -16.11
N LYS A 149 -1.20 7.01 -16.74
CA LYS A 149 0.20 6.96 -16.29
C LYS A 149 0.67 8.28 -15.66
N ARG A 150 -0.27 9.08 -15.14
CA ARG A 150 0.02 10.37 -14.50
C ARG A 150 -0.72 10.47 -13.16
N LEU A 151 0.03 10.81 -12.13
CA LEU A 151 -0.53 11.27 -10.87
C LEU A 151 -0.94 12.73 -11.06
N LEU A 152 -2.22 13.03 -11.24
CA LEU A 152 -2.73 14.39 -11.49
C LEU A 152 -3.31 15.03 -10.21
N SER A 153 -2.61 14.84 -9.10
CA SER A 153 -2.95 15.38 -7.79
C SER A 153 -2.54 16.85 -7.63
N ASP A 154 -3.24 17.53 -6.74
CA ASP A 154 -3.10 18.96 -6.40
C ASP A 154 -3.09 19.19 -4.88
N ASP A 155 -3.09 20.45 -4.45
CA ASP A 155 -3.07 20.90 -3.05
C ASP A 155 -4.32 20.52 -2.23
N LYS A 156 -5.34 19.94 -2.89
CA LYS A 156 -6.57 19.42 -2.28
C LYS A 156 -6.75 17.94 -2.53
N SER A 157 -5.68 17.23 -2.88
CA SER A 157 -5.70 15.79 -3.16
C SER A 157 -5.06 15.02 -2.02
N ASN A 158 -5.72 13.94 -1.57
CA ASN A 158 -5.14 13.01 -0.61
C ASN A 158 -4.53 11.81 -1.35
N ILE A 159 -3.32 11.40 -0.99
CA ILE A 159 -2.60 10.33 -1.71
C ILE A 159 -2.29 9.15 -0.79
N PHE A 160 -2.79 7.97 -1.15
CA PHE A 160 -2.39 6.70 -0.55
C PHE A 160 -1.34 6.03 -1.42
N ILE A 161 -0.15 5.77 -0.88
CA ILE A 161 0.91 5.02 -1.55
C ILE A 161 1.08 3.69 -0.82
N TYR A 162 0.89 2.58 -1.54
CA TYR A 162 1.14 1.23 -1.06
C TYR A 162 2.23 0.57 -1.87
N MET A 163 3.28 0.10 -1.21
CA MET A 163 4.36 -0.66 -1.83
C MET A 163 4.48 -2.01 -1.16
N THR A 164 4.57 -3.08 -1.96
CA THR A 164 4.80 -4.45 -1.45
C THR A 164 5.85 -5.16 -2.28
N GLY A 165 6.72 -5.89 -1.60
CA GLY A 165 7.77 -6.66 -2.24
C GLY A 165 8.83 -7.19 -1.29
N ASN A 166 9.89 -7.75 -1.86
CA ASN A 166 11.07 -8.10 -1.08
C ASN A 166 11.92 -6.85 -0.85
N GLY A 167 12.51 -6.73 0.32
CA GLY A 167 13.39 -5.63 0.69
C GLY A 167 14.34 -6.02 1.81
N GLY A 168 15.04 -5.02 2.32
CA GLY A 168 16.00 -5.13 3.40
C GLY A 168 16.15 -3.80 4.11
N GLU A 169 17.28 -3.61 4.79
CA GLU A 169 17.58 -2.37 5.50
C GLU A 169 17.63 -1.19 4.51
N ASP A 170 16.69 -0.27 4.67
CA ASP A 170 16.55 0.96 3.86
C ASP A 170 16.14 0.79 2.39
N PHE A 171 15.75 -0.40 1.91
CA PHE A 171 15.39 -0.58 0.49
C PHE A 171 14.30 -1.63 0.18
N LEU A 172 13.70 -1.48 -1.01
CA LEU A 172 12.86 -2.47 -1.70
C LEU A 172 13.53 -2.90 -3.01
N LYS A 173 13.55 -4.20 -3.29
CA LYS A 173 13.94 -4.71 -4.62
C LYS A 173 12.82 -4.50 -5.61
N VAL A 174 13.14 -3.99 -6.80
CA VAL A 174 12.23 -3.79 -7.91
C VAL A 174 12.59 -4.75 -9.05
N LEU A 175 11.62 -5.61 -9.39
CA LEU A 175 11.68 -6.65 -10.42
C LEU A 175 12.91 -7.57 -10.38
N ASP A 176 13.52 -7.75 -9.20
CA ASP A 176 14.73 -8.55 -9.00
C ASP A 176 15.98 -8.02 -9.77
N SER A 177 15.95 -6.75 -10.20
CA SER A 177 17.04 -6.13 -10.98
C SER A 177 17.48 -4.77 -10.45
N GLU A 178 16.58 -4.02 -9.83
CA GLU A 178 16.83 -2.68 -9.29
C GLU A 178 16.51 -2.65 -7.79
N GLU A 179 16.94 -1.59 -7.11
CA GLU A 179 16.60 -1.31 -5.72
C GLU A 179 16.18 0.15 -5.61
N ILE A 180 15.10 0.41 -4.86
CA ILE A 180 14.69 1.76 -4.46
C ILE A 180 14.94 1.92 -2.97
N ASN A 181 15.68 2.96 -2.60
CA ASN A 181 16.03 3.21 -1.20
C ASN A 181 15.03 4.18 -0.54
N ARG A 182 15.08 4.28 0.79
CA ARG A 182 14.24 5.22 1.56
C ARG A 182 14.46 6.69 1.19
N PHE A 183 15.68 7.06 0.82
CA PHE A 183 16.04 8.44 0.46
C PHE A 183 15.41 8.86 -0.86
N ASP A 184 15.38 7.99 -1.87
CA ASP A 184 14.75 8.23 -3.17
C ASP A 184 13.25 8.48 -3.00
N ILE A 185 12.59 7.69 -2.13
CA ILE A 185 11.18 7.83 -1.80
C ILE A 185 10.94 9.13 -1.03
N ALA A 186 11.75 9.40 0.00
CA ALA A 186 11.63 10.62 0.81
C ALA A 186 11.82 11.89 -0.05
N ASP A 187 12.83 11.91 -0.92
CA ASP A 187 13.11 13.02 -1.84
C ASP A 187 11.97 13.22 -2.84
N ALA A 188 11.36 12.15 -3.34
CA ALA A 188 10.21 12.24 -4.24
C ALA A 188 8.96 12.77 -3.52
N MET A 189 8.71 12.34 -2.28
CA MET A 189 7.62 12.85 -1.44
C MET A 189 7.84 14.31 -1.04
N GLN A 190 9.08 14.70 -0.73
CA GLN A 190 9.45 16.09 -0.46
C GLN A 190 9.17 16.96 -1.69
N GLN A 191 9.52 16.51 -2.89
CA GLN A 191 9.22 17.25 -4.12
C GLN A 191 7.72 17.38 -4.40
N LEU A 192 6.91 16.39 -4.01
CA LEU A 192 5.44 16.50 -4.07
C LEU A 192 4.93 17.60 -3.13
N LEU A 193 5.51 17.69 -1.92
CA LEU A 193 5.18 18.70 -0.93
C LEU A 193 5.57 20.11 -1.40
N GLU A 194 6.81 20.29 -1.85
CA GLU A 194 7.34 21.58 -2.35
C GLU A 194 6.55 22.13 -3.54
N LYS A 195 5.94 21.25 -4.33
CA LYS A 195 5.10 21.60 -5.48
C LYS A 195 3.61 21.72 -5.16
N ASN A 196 3.21 21.60 -3.89
CA ASN A 196 1.81 21.59 -3.45
C ASN A 196 0.93 20.59 -4.22
N ARG A 197 1.40 19.35 -4.34
CA ARG A 197 0.72 18.29 -5.13
C ARG A 197 -0.04 17.27 -4.29
N TYR A 198 -0.18 17.51 -3.00
CA TYR A 198 -1.09 16.78 -2.12
C TYR A 198 -1.41 17.63 -0.88
N ARG A 199 -2.52 17.33 -0.22
CA ARG A 199 -2.88 17.85 1.10
C ARG A 199 -2.37 16.91 2.20
N GLU A 200 -2.82 15.66 2.16
CA GLU A 200 -2.37 14.61 3.08
C GLU A 200 -1.86 13.40 2.29
N MET A 201 -0.86 12.70 2.86
CA MET A 201 -0.31 11.49 2.26
C MET A 201 -0.21 10.39 3.32
N MET A 202 -0.65 9.20 2.94
CA MET A 202 -0.43 7.97 3.70
C MET A 202 0.49 7.05 2.88
N PHE A 203 1.66 6.74 3.43
CA PHE A 203 2.58 5.76 2.85
C PHE A 203 2.57 4.47 3.68
N MET A 204 2.34 3.34 3.01
CA MET A 204 2.35 2.01 3.60
C MET A 204 3.31 1.11 2.84
N SER A 205 4.21 0.46 3.58
CA SER A 205 5.22 -0.45 3.03
C SER A 205 5.05 -1.84 3.63
N ASP A 206 4.88 -2.84 2.78
CA ASP A 206 4.78 -4.27 3.12
C ASP A 206 6.03 -4.99 2.60
N THR A 207 7.06 -5.05 3.45
CA THR A 207 8.37 -5.61 3.14
C THR A 207 9.11 -6.07 4.40
N CYS A 208 10.17 -6.85 4.22
CA CYS A 208 11.12 -7.14 5.28
C CYS A 208 11.77 -5.83 5.76
N GLN A 209 11.93 -5.68 7.08
CA GLN A 209 12.52 -4.48 7.70
C GLN A 209 11.79 -3.17 7.38
N ALA A 210 10.48 -3.21 7.07
CA ALA A 210 9.70 -2.04 6.64
C ALA A 210 9.86 -0.78 7.50
N ASN A 211 10.14 -0.89 8.81
CA ASN A 211 10.36 0.26 9.68
C ASN A 211 11.51 1.17 9.19
N THR A 212 12.55 0.58 8.59
CA THR A 212 13.72 1.33 8.12
C THR A 212 13.36 2.27 6.97
N MET A 213 12.25 2.00 6.26
CA MET A 213 11.74 2.90 5.21
C MET A 213 11.21 4.24 5.74
N PHE A 214 11.00 4.36 7.06
CA PHE A 214 10.42 5.55 7.71
C PHE A 214 11.33 6.22 8.74
N SER A 215 12.31 5.50 9.28
CA SER A 215 13.28 6.01 10.25
C SER A 215 14.42 6.76 9.60
#